data_AF-A0A9X9WMV5-F1
#
_entry.id   AF-A0A9X9WMV5-F1
#
_cell.length_a   1.000
_cell.length_b   1.000
_cell.length_c   1.000
_cell.angle_alpha   90.00
_cell.angle_beta   90.00
_cell.angle_gamma   90.00
#
_symmetry.space_group_name_H-M   'P 1'
#
loop_
_entity.id
_entity.type
_entity.pdbx_description
1 polymer ?
#
loop_
_entity_poly.entity_id
_entity_poly.type
_entity_poly.pdbx_seq_one_letter_code
_entity_poly.pdbx_strand_id
1 'polypeptide(L)'
;MSGEGSSERRWIAVAEDGRYVTLGRASDPSETEILNAEQALVAQGLAGWLAVMQGNPYVGTTPRLMEVRVLGKPKGSFDAAADACVAAILKRRRDVGR
;
A
#
# COMPACT_ATOMS: atom_id res chain seq x y z
N MET A 1 30.06 -9.02 -2.57
CA MET A 1 29.32 -7.86 -3.09
C MET A 1 27.94 -8.32 -3.50
N SER A 2 26.96 -8.26 -2.60
CA SER A 2 25.57 -8.57 -2.94
C SER A 2 24.89 -7.30 -3.42
N GLY A 3 25.13 -6.95 -4.67
CA GLY A 3 24.33 -5.97 -5.39
C GLY A 3 23.08 -6.66 -5.92
N GLU A 4 22.15 -7.03 -5.04
CA GLU A 4 20.81 -7.42 -5.50
C GLU A 4 20.04 -6.14 -5.79
N GLY A 5 19.69 -5.96 -7.08
CA GLY A 5 18.81 -4.90 -7.54
C GLY A 5 17.55 -4.86 -6.68
N SER A 6 17.54 -3.92 -5.73
CA SER A 6 16.49 -3.81 -4.72
C SER A 6 15.21 -3.33 -5.40
N SER A 7 14.44 -4.28 -5.91
CA SER A 7 13.02 -4.07 -6.17
C SER A 7 12.37 -3.79 -4.82
N GLU A 8 12.32 -2.51 -4.44
CA GLU A 8 11.78 -2.08 -3.14
C GLU A 8 10.39 -2.70 -2.95
N ARG A 9 10.30 -3.59 -1.97
CA ARG A 9 9.05 -4.15 -1.47
C ARG A 9 8.61 -3.32 -0.27
N ARG A 10 7.32 -3.06 -0.16
CA ARG A 10 6.78 -2.27 0.94
C ARG A 10 5.44 -2.83 1.37
N TRP A 11 5.33 -3.12 2.66
CA TRP A 11 4.08 -3.46 3.30
C TRP A 11 3.26 -2.21 3.51
N ILE A 12 2.03 -2.24 3.02
CA ILE A 12 1.09 -1.14 3.14
C ILE A 12 -0.27 -1.65 3.62
N ALA A 13 -0.99 -0.81 4.36
CA ALA A 13 -2.43 -0.94 4.46
C ALA A 13 -3.05 0.07 3.48
N VAL A 14 -3.84 -0.42 2.53
CA VAL A 14 -4.56 0.39 1.54
C VAL A 14 -6.05 0.41 1.91
N ALA A 15 -6.62 1.60 2.01
CA ALA A 15 -8.03 1.82 2.25
C ALA A 15 -8.84 1.68 0.95
N GLU A 16 -10.13 1.40 1.08
CA GLU A 16 -11.07 1.29 -0.06
C GLU A 16 -11.17 2.53 -0.95
N ASP A 17 -10.79 3.69 -0.43
CA ASP A 17 -10.77 4.95 -1.19
C ASP A 17 -9.41 5.25 -1.86
N GLY A 18 -8.46 4.31 -1.79
CA GLY A 18 -7.13 4.43 -2.39
C GLY A 18 -6.10 5.16 -1.51
N ARG A 19 -6.45 5.62 -0.31
CA ARG A 19 -5.43 6.08 0.67
C ARG A 19 -4.59 4.89 1.14
N TYR A 20 -3.34 5.11 1.49
CA TYR A 20 -2.50 4.05 2.06
C TYR A 20 -1.54 4.57 3.14
N VAL A 21 -1.17 3.67 4.05
CA VAL A 21 -0.11 3.87 5.03
C VAL A 21 0.97 2.79 4.85
N THR A 22 2.21 3.14 5.12
CA THR A 22 3.34 2.20 5.06
C THR A 22 3.54 1.57 6.43
N LEU A 23 3.58 0.24 6.48
CA LEU A 23 3.89 -0.51 7.70
C LEU A 23 5.39 -0.84 7.79
N GLY A 24 6.02 -1.16 6.65
CA GLY A 24 7.44 -1.53 6.64
C GLY A 24 7.99 -1.77 5.24
N ARG A 25 9.33 -1.88 5.13
CA ARG A 25 10.03 -2.04 3.84
C ARG A 25 10.84 -3.33 3.69
N ALA A 26 11.10 -4.05 4.78
CA ALA A 26 12.08 -5.14 4.79
C ALA A 26 11.51 -6.45 5.34
N SER A 27 10.75 -6.39 6.44
CA SER A 27 10.21 -7.57 7.12
C SER A 27 8.69 -7.63 7.00
N ASP A 28 8.14 -8.84 7.09
CA ASP A 28 6.71 -9.09 7.24
C ASP A 28 6.20 -8.37 8.50
N PRO A 29 5.08 -7.62 8.43
CA PRO A 29 4.54 -6.91 9.58
C PRO A 29 4.02 -7.91 10.62
N SER A 30 4.28 -7.64 11.89
CA SER A 30 3.75 -8.45 12.98
C SER A 30 2.23 -8.38 13.04
N GLU A 31 1.58 -9.39 13.62
CA GLU A 31 0.11 -9.37 13.79
C GLU A 31 -0.38 -8.12 14.52
N THR A 32 0.36 -7.66 15.54
CA THR A 32 0.08 -6.42 16.26
C THR A 32 0.09 -5.20 15.35
N GLU A 33 1.09 -5.09 14.45
CA GLU A 33 1.14 -3.98 13.49
C GLU A 33 -0.04 -4.02 12.51
N ILE A 34 -0.42 -5.20 12.04
CA ILE A 34 -1.55 -5.32 11.12
C ILE A 34 -2.87 -5.00 11.85
N LEU A 35 -3.05 -5.47 13.09
CA LEU A 35 -4.23 -5.15 13.91
C LEU A 35 -4.32 -3.65 14.19
N ASN A 36 -3.20 -2.99 14.51
CA ASN A 36 -3.16 -1.55 14.70
C ASN A 36 -3.54 -0.79 13.41
N ALA A 37 -3.05 -1.26 12.25
CA ALA A 37 -3.42 -0.68 10.96
C ALA A 37 -4.91 -0.85 10.64
N GLU A 38 -5.47 -2.03 10.93
CA GLU A 38 -6.90 -2.30 10.80
C GLU A 38 -7.74 -1.41 11.72
N GLN A 39 -7.38 -1.31 13.00
CA GLN A 39 -8.07 -0.44 13.94
C GLN A 39 -7.99 1.04 13.53
N ALA A 40 -6.85 1.48 12.98
CA ALA A 40 -6.70 2.84 12.47
C ALA A 40 -7.60 3.11 11.25
N LEU A 41 -7.82 2.13 10.38
CA LEU A 41 -8.79 2.23 9.28
C LEU A 41 -10.21 2.32 9.83
N VAL A 42 -10.58 1.41 10.73
CA VAL A 42 -11.93 1.34 11.32
C VAL A 42 -12.26 2.61 12.11
N ALA A 43 -11.29 3.15 12.86
CA ALA A 43 -11.46 4.41 13.60
C ALA A 43 -11.75 5.62 12.68
N GLN A 44 -11.32 5.54 11.42
CA GLN A 44 -11.62 6.55 10.39
C GLN A 44 -12.91 6.24 9.61
N GLY A 45 -13.65 5.19 9.99
CA GLY A 45 -14.82 4.72 9.26
C GLY A 45 -14.48 4.07 7.91
N LEU A 46 -13.25 3.62 7.75
CA LEU A 46 -12.74 2.99 6.52
C LEU A 46 -12.52 1.49 6.75
N ALA A 47 -12.50 0.75 5.65
CA ALA A 47 -11.95 -0.60 5.58
C ALA A 47 -10.96 -0.70 4.42
N GLY A 48 -10.26 -1.82 4.31
CA GLY A 48 -9.20 -1.94 3.32
C GLY A 48 -8.53 -3.30 3.28
N TRP A 49 -7.27 -3.30 2.85
CA TRP A 49 -6.45 -4.50 2.69
C TRP A 49 -5.02 -4.24 3.14
N LEU A 50 -4.41 -5.27 3.73
CA LEU A 50 -2.96 -5.40 3.79
C LEU A 50 -2.48 -5.83 2.41
N ALA A 51 -1.48 -5.12 1.89
CA ALA A 51 -0.91 -5.39 0.58
C ALA A 51 0.60 -5.19 0.56
N VAL A 52 1.25 -5.84 -0.40
CA VAL A 52 2.65 -5.59 -0.76
C VAL A 52 2.69 -4.71 -1.99
N MET A 53 3.31 -3.54 -1.86
CA MET A 53 3.68 -2.68 -2.97
C MET A 53 5.06 -3.11 -3.49
N GLN A 54 5.15 -3.43 -4.78
CA GLN A 54 6.39 -3.71 -5.49
C GLN A 54 6.67 -2.62 -6.52
N GLY A 55 7.95 -2.31 -6.66
CA GLY A 55 8.44 -1.34 -7.63
C GLY A 55 8.82 -0.04 -6.95
N ASN A 56 9.91 0.54 -7.43
CA ASN A 56 10.39 1.81 -6.94
C ASN A 56 9.72 2.95 -7.75
N PRO A 57 8.82 3.75 -7.13
CA PRO A 57 8.12 4.82 -7.82
C PRO A 57 9.07 5.94 -8.28
N TYR A 58 10.34 5.94 -7.91
CA TYR A 58 11.34 6.94 -8.30
C TYR A 58 12.17 6.56 -9.54
N VAL A 59 12.11 5.30 -10.02
CA VAL A 59 12.82 4.82 -11.24
C VAL A 59 11.88 4.53 -12.42
N GLY A 60 10.66 5.08 -12.39
CA GLY A 60 9.76 5.09 -13.55
C GLY A 60 8.81 3.90 -13.66
N THR A 61 8.94 2.87 -12.83
CA THR A 61 8.00 1.75 -12.83
C THR A 61 6.73 2.11 -12.06
N THR A 62 5.57 1.88 -12.67
CA THR A 62 4.27 1.94 -11.97
C THR A 62 4.28 0.93 -10.83
N PRO A 63 4.03 1.34 -9.58
CA PRO A 63 3.99 0.41 -8.47
C PRO A 63 2.88 -0.62 -8.66
N ARG A 64 3.18 -1.88 -8.40
CA ARG A 64 2.20 -2.99 -8.42
C ARG A 64 1.83 -3.33 -7.00
N LEU A 65 0.54 -3.44 -6.71
CA LEU A 65 0.04 -3.86 -5.39
C LEU A 65 -0.43 -5.31 -5.48
N MET A 66 -0.12 -6.09 -4.43
CA MET A 66 -0.55 -7.47 -4.28
C MET A 66 -1.33 -7.61 -2.98
N GLU A 67 -2.56 -8.10 -3.06
CA GLU A 67 -3.40 -8.38 -1.90
C GLU A 67 -2.76 -9.46 -1.03
N VAL A 68 -2.78 -9.26 0.29
CA VAL A 68 -2.35 -10.27 1.27
C VAL A 68 -3.49 -10.64 2.19
N ARG A 69 -4.22 -9.64 2.73
CA ARG A 69 -5.28 -9.87 3.71
C ARG A 69 -6.30 -8.73 3.71
N VAL A 70 -7.57 -9.05 3.88
CA VAL A 70 -8.64 -8.05 4.11
C VAL A 70 -8.53 -7.48 5.52
N LEU A 71 -8.69 -6.16 5.66
CA LEU A 71 -8.74 -5.44 6.93
C LEU A 71 -10.13 -4.81 7.09
N GLY A 72 -10.88 -5.24 8.11
CA GLY A 72 -12.27 -4.84 8.32
C GLY A 72 -13.24 -5.48 7.31
N LYS A 73 -14.22 -4.69 6.84
CA LYS A 73 -15.28 -5.13 5.92
C LYS A 73 -15.40 -4.18 4.72
N PRO A 74 -14.43 -4.18 3.79
CA PRO A 74 -14.49 -3.34 2.62
C PRO A 74 -15.69 -3.71 1.75
N LYS A 75 -16.34 -2.69 1.16
CA LYS A 75 -17.49 -2.88 0.26
C LYS A 75 -17.07 -3.07 -1.20
N GLY A 76 -15.89 -2.56 -1.56
CA GLY A 76 -15.34 -2.63 -2.91
C GLY A 76 -14.42 -3.83 -3.12
N SER A 77 -13.81 -3.88 -4.32
CA SER A 77 -12.75 -4.83 -4.64
C SER A 77 -11.37 -4.25 -4.34
N PHE A 78 -10.41 -5.13 -4.05
CA PHE A 78 -9.01 -4.74 -3.91
C PHE A 78 -8.47 -4.07 -5.18
N ASP A 79 -8.85 -4.56 -6.35
CA ASP A 79 -8.40 -4.03 -7.65
C ASP A 79 -8.73 -2.54 -7.80
N ALA A 80 -9.97 -2.14 -7.48
CA ALA A 80 -10.38 -0.73 -7.50
C ALA A 80 -9.60 0.14 -6.51
N ALA A 81 -9.36 -0.38 -5.29
CA ALA A 81 -8.58 0.32 -4.27
C ALA A 81 -7.09 0.43 -4.67
N ALA A 82 -6.55 -0.61 -5.30
CA ALA A 82 -5.19 -0.64 -5.80
C ALA A 82 -4.99 0.37 -6.94
N ASP A 83 -5.89 0.41 -7.92
CA ASP A 83 -5.87 1.41 -8.99
C ASP A 83 -5.97 2.83 -8.46
N ALA A 84 -6.89 3.09 -7.52
CA ALA A 84 -7.04 4.40 -6.88
C ALA A 84 -5.76 4.82 -6.13
N CYS A 85 -5.12 3.88 -5.43
CA CYS A 85 -3.86 4.10 -4.72
C CYS A 85 -2.71 4.42 -5.69
N VAL A 86 -2.54 3.62 -6.74
CA VAL A 86 -1.51 3.86 -7.77
C VAL A 86 -1.74 5.20 -8.45
N ALA A 87 -2.97 5.51 -8.84
CA ALA A 87 -3.33 6.79 -9.45
C ALA A 87 -2.99 7.97 -8.52
N ALA A 88 -3.26 7.87 -7.23
CA ALA A 88 -2.93 8.89 -6.24
C ALA A 88 -1.41 9.09 -6.08
N ILE A 89 -0.62 8.00 -6.08
CA ILE A 89 0.84 8.06 -6.05
C ILE A 89 1.39 8.76 -7.30
N LEU A 90 0.92 8.37 -8.48
CA LEU A 90 1.35 8.95 -9.75
C LEU A 90 0.93 10.42 -9.89
N LYS A 91 -0.24 10.79 -9.35
CA LYS A 91 -0.68 12.20 -9.27
C LYS A 91 0.28 13.01 -8.41
N ARG A 92 0.55 12.59 -7.17
CA ARG A 92 1.48 13.27 -6.26
C ARG A 92 2.89 13.43 -6.86
N ARG A 93 3.37 12.44 -7.62
CA ARG A 93 4.66 12.53 -8.34
C ARG A 93 4.68 13.67 -9.36
N ARG A 94 3.60 13.86 -10.12
CA ARG A 94 3.49 14.96 -11.09
C ARG A 94 3.46 16.33 -10.39
N ASP A 95 2.79 16.40 -9.24
CA ASP A 95 2.68 17.64 -8.48
C ASP A 95 4.02 18.05 -7.81
N VAL A 96 4.82 17.09 -7.34
CA VAL A 96 6.13 17.34 -6.70
C VAL A 96 7.26 17.55 -7.71
N GLY A 97 7.13 17.03 -8.93
CA GLY A 97 8.12 17.18 -10.01
C GLY A 97 8.02 18.49 -10.81
N ARG A 98 7.19 19.44 -10.37
CA ARG A 98 7.01 20.76 -10.98
C ARG A 98 7.53 21.85 -10.04
#